data_AF-A0A1I0TCF5-F1
#
_entry.id   AF-A0A1I0TCF5-F1
#
_cell.length_a   1.000
_cell.length_b   1.000
_cell.length_c   1.000
_cell.angle_alpha   90.00
_cell.angle_beta   90.00
_cell.angle_gamma   90.00
#
_symmetry.space_group_name_H-M   'P 1'
#
loop_
_entity.id
_entity.type
_entity.pdbx_description
1 polymer ?
#
loop_
_entity_poly.entity_id
_entity_poly.type
_entity_poly.pdbx_seq_one_letter_code
_entity_poly.pdbx_strand_id
1 'polypeptide(L)'
;MKATGIVRRIDDLGRVVIPKEIRRTLRIREGDPLEIFVDRDGEVILKKYSPISELGDFAKEYADALFDSLGQPVLICDRDVFIAVAGVSKKEYLNKNVGPLVEKAMEERNSVLHTEEGEAELVDGVSETLKSYTIGPIVANGDPIGAVIILSKEKVLGEVEHKAVETAAGFLARQMEQ
;
A
#
# COMPACT_ATOMS: atom_id res chain seq x y z
N MET A 1 -21.39 -1.69 16.89
CA MET A 1 -21.68 -1.12 15.55
C MET A 1 -22.23 0.29 15.70
N LYS A 2 -21.92 1.21 14.78
CA LYS A 2 -22.42 2.58 14.80
C LYS A 2 -23.39 2.75 13.63
N ALA A 3 -24.67 2.96 13.92
CA ALA A 3 -25.69 3.12 12.88
C ALA A 3 -25.47 4.46 12.16
N THR A 4 -25.28 4.44 10.84
CA THR A 4 -25.18 5.65 10.02
C THR A 4 -26.55 6.26 9.70
N GLY A 5 -27.63 5.48 9.85
CA GLY A 5 -29.00 5.90 9.53
C GLY A 5 -29.27 6.05 8.02
N ILE A 6 -28.32 5.70 7.16
CA ILE A 6 -28.44 5.86 5.71
C ILE A 6 -29.13 4.63 5.12
N VAL A 7 -30.25 4.85 4.44
CA VAL A 7 -30.99 3.81 3.72
C VAL A 7 -30.74 3.92 2.20
N ARG A 8 -30.45 2.79 1.57
CA ARG A 8 -30.29 2.66 0.11
C ARG A 8 -31.10 1.48 -0.41
N ARG A 9 -31.66 1.64 -1.60
CA ARG A 9 -32.35 0.57 -2.30
C ARG A 9 -31.33 -0.23 -3.10
N ILE A 10 -31.59 -1.54 -3.19
CA ILE A 10 -30.90 -2.44 -4.10
C ILE A 10 -31.50 -2.24 -5.50
N ASP A 11 -30.68 -2.33 -6.53
CA ASP A 11 -31.14 -2.29 -7.91
C ASP A 11 -31.63 -3.66 -8.42
N ASP A 12 -31.98 -3.75 -9.69
CA ASP A 12 -32.47 -4.96 -10.34
C ASP A 12 -31.42 -6.08 -10.45
N LEU A 13 -30.14 -5.75 -10.28
CA LEU A 13 -29.02 -6.69 -10.37
C LEU A 13 -28.43 -7.05 -8.99
N GLY A 14 -29.01 -6.57 -7.89
CA GLY A 14 -28.52 -6.87 -6.54
C GLY A 14 -27.40 -5.94 -6.06
N ARG A 15 -27.10 -4.83 -6.77
CA ARG A 15 -26.05 -3.89 -6.38
C ARG A 15 -26.58 -2.88 -5.36
N VAL A 16 -25.74 -2.50 -4.41
CA VAL A 16 -26.00 -1.43 -3.45
C VAL A 16 -24.93 -0.34 -3.58
N VAL A 17 -25.36 0.91 -3.56
CA VAL A 17 -24.46 2.05 -3.66
C VAL A 17 -23.91 2.41 -2.28
N ILE A 18 -22.59 2.35 -2.10
CA ILE A 18 -21.91 2.86 -0.90
C ILE A 18 -21.85 4.40 -0.98
N PRO A 19 -22.46 5.13 -0.02
CA PRO A 19 -22.42 6.59 0.01
C PRO A 19 -21.00 7.15 -0.08
N LYS A 20 -20.84 8.28 -0.79
CA LYS A 20 -19.53 8.93 -1.00
C LYS A 20 -18.81 9.27 0.30
N GLU A 21 -19.55 9.63 1.35
CA GLU A 21 -19.02 9.91 2.68
C GLU A 21 -18.33 8.68 3.28
N ILE A 22 -19.01 7.53 3.29
CA ILE A 22 -18.46 6.27 3.79
C ILE A 22 -17.23 5.88 2.97
N ARG A 23 -17.31 5.97 1.63
CA ARG A 23 -16.17 5.69 0.75
C ARG A 23 -14.96 6.57 1.06
N ARG A 24 -15.17 7.88 1.27
CA ARG A 24 -14.08 8.82 1.63
C ARG A 24 -13.47 8.48 2.97
N THR A 25 -14.29 8.26 4.00
CA THR A 25 -13.82 7.94 5.34
C THR A 25 -13.03 6.63 5.39
N LEU A 26 -13.47 5.62 4.63
CA LEU A 26 -12.83 4.31 4.57
C LEU A 26 -11.79 4.19 3.44
N ARG A 27 -11.49 5.28 2.72
CA ARG A 27 -10.57 5.28 1.56
C ARG A 27 -10.89 4.17 0.54
N ILE A 28 -12.17 3.98 0.23
CA ILE A 28 -12.65 3.03 -0.80
C ILE A 28 -12.68 3.75 -2.14
N ARG A 29 -11.78 3.35 -3.03
CA ARG A 29 -11.62 3.87 -4.39
C ARG A 29 -12.44 3.05 -5.37
N GLU A 30 -12.62 3.56 -6.58
CA GLU A 30 -13.25 2.79 -7.65
C GLU A 30 -12.36 1.60 -8.02
N GLY A 31 -12.95 0.41 -8.16
CA GLY A 31 -12.21 -0.83 -8.40
C GLY A 31 -11.66 -1.51 -7.16
N ASP A 32 -11.73 -0.89 -5.96
CA ASP A 32 -11.27 -1.53 -4.73
C ASP A 32 -12.07 -2.82 -4.45
N PRO A 33 -11.39 -3.96 -4.18
CA PRO A 33 -12.06 -5.19 -3.80
C PRO A 33 -12.61 -5.09 -2.38
N LEU A 34 -13.85 -5.56 -2.21
CA LEU A 34 -14.51 -5.66 -0.92
C LEU A 34 -14.91 -7.11 -0.66
N GLU A 35 -14.58 -7.59 0.54
CA GLU A 35 -14.99 -8.91 1.00
C GLU A 35 -16.36 -8.83 1.68
N ILE A 36 -17.22 -9.80 1.37
CA ILE A 36 -18.61 -9.87 1.86
C ILE A 36 -18.73 -11.00 2.87
N PHE A 37 -19.12 -10.66 4.09
CA PHE A 37 -19.45 -11.62 5.13
C PHE A 37 -20.95 -11.58 5.44
N VAL A 38 -21.49 -12.72 5.85
CA VAL A 38 -22.85 -12.83 6.36
C VAL A 38 -22.77 -13.28 7.82
N ASP A 39 -23.26 -12.45 8.73
CA ASP A 39 -23.33 -12.81 10.15
C ASP A 39 -24.55 -13.71 10.43
N ARG A 40 -24.56 -14.35 11.60
CA ARG A 40 -25.61 -15.28 12.04
C ARG A 40 -27.00 -14.63 12.11
N ASP A 41 -27.05 -13.34 12.36
CA ASP A 41 -28.29 -12.55 12.41
C ASP A 41 -28.76 -12.07 11.02
N GLY A 42 -28.07 -12.49 9.94
CA GLY A 42 -28.40 -12.13 8.56
C GLY A 42 -27.86 -10.77 8.13
N GLU A 43 -26.96 -10.16 8.93
CA GLU A 43 -26.28 -8.92 8.57
C GLU A 43 -25.26 -9.15 7.45
N VAL A 44 -25.20 -8.23 6.49
CA VAL A 44 -24.17 -8.21 5.45
C VAL A 44 -23.08 -7.24 5.86
N ILE A 45 -21.86 -7.74 6.04
CA ILE A 45 -20.70 -6.95 6.46
C ILE A 45 -19.74 -6.84 5.28
N LEU A 46 -19.39 -5.61 4.92
CA LEU A 46 -18.38 -5.32 3.89
C LEU A 46 -17.07 -4.91 4.57
N LYS A 47 -15.97 -5.55 4.18
CA LYS A 47 -14.61 -5.17 4.61
C LYS A 47 -13.74 -4.89 3.39
N LYS A 48 -12.74 -4.00 3.53
CA LYS A 48 -11.71 -3.85 2.51
C LYS A 48 -10.93 -5.15 2.42
N TYR A 49 -10.80 -5.68 1.21
CA TYR A 49 -9.92 -6.81 0.96
C TYR A 49 -8.50 -6.28 0.73
N SER A 50 -7.56 -6.67 1.58
CA SER A 50 -6.13 -6.32 1.44
C SER A 50 -5.30 -7.61 1.40
N PRO A 51 -5.07 -8.18 0.20
CA PRO A 51 -4.27 -9.40 0.03
C PRO A 51 -2.88 -9.28 0.67
N ILE A 52 -2.28 -8.10 0.56
CA ILE A 52 -0.94 -7.81 1.06
C ILE A 52 -0.88 -7.77 2.58
N SER A 53 -1.95 -7.32 3.26
CA SER A 53 -1.98 -7.32 4.72
C SER A 53 -1.99 -8.75 5.29
N GLU A 54 -2.63 -9.68 4.58
CA GLU A 54 -2.59 -11.12 4.92
C GLU A 54 -1.21 -11.75 4.67
N LEU A 55 -0.39 -11.14 3.82
CA LEU A 55 1.03 -11.47 3.63
C LEU A 55 1.99 -10.74 4.58
N GLY A 56 1.50 -10.15 5.68
CA GLY A 56 2.31 -9.31 6.58
C GLY A 56 3.66 -9.92 6.99
N ASP A 57 3.70 -11.21 7.33
CA ASP A 57 4.94 -11.91 7.69
C ASP A 57 5.90 -12.03 6.50
N PHE A 58 5.38 -12.32 5.32
CA PHE A 58 6.17 -12.41 4.09
C PHE A 58 6.74 -11.06 3.67
N ALA A 59 5.92 -10.01 3.73
CA ALA A 59 6.37 -8.64 3.48
C ALA A 59 7.48 -8.24 4.47
N LYS A 60 7.37 -8.68 5.73
CA LYS A 60 8.39 -8.43 6.75
C LYS A 60 9.71 -9.12 6.43
N GLU A 61 9.67 -10.41 6.12
CA GLU A 61 10.88 -11.17 5.73
C GLU A 61 11.54 -10.58 4.48
N TYR A 62 10.74 -10.17 3.49
CA TYR A 62 11.27 -9.57 2.27
C TYR A 62 11.91 -8.20 2.51
N ALA A 63 11.28 -7.36 3.34
CA ALA A 63 11.84 -6.06 3.72
C ALA A 63 13.17 -6.23 4.49
N ASP A 64 13.24 -7.19 5.40
CA ASP A 64 14.48 -7.49 6.14
C ASP A 64 15.57 -8.02 5.20
N ALA A 65 15.26 -8.92 4.28
CA ALA A 65 16.23 -9.44 3.31
C ALA A 65 16.78 -8.34 2.37
N LEU A 66 15.94 -7.42 1.91
CA LEU A 66 16.37 -6.28 1.11
C LEU A 66 17.26 -5.34 1.94
N PHE A 67 16.90 -5.07 3.19
CA PHE A 67 17.70 -4.23 4.09
C PHE A 67 19.07 -4.87 4.38
N ASP A 68 19.11 -6.17 4.68
CA ASP A 68 20.35 -6.89 4.97
C ASP A 68 21.30 -6.92 3.75
N SER A 69 20.74 -6.99 2.54
CA SER A 69 21.51 -7.02 1.29
C SER A 69 22.01 -5.63 0.84
N LEU A 70 21.15 -4.61 0.93
CA LEU A 70 21.42 -3.28 0.36
C LEU A 70 21.87 -2.24 1.41
N GLY A 71 21.61 -2.52 2.69
CA GLY A 71 21.87 -1.61 3.80
C GLY A 71 21.09 -0.29 3.74
N GLN A 72 20.04 -0.21 2.92
CA GLN A 72 19.17 0.96 2.77
C GLN A 72 17.79 0.66 3.37
N PRO A 73 17.19 1.58 4.14
CA PRO A 73 15.83 1.41 4.66
C PRO A 73 14.81 0.97 3.62
N VAL A 74 13.96 0.02 4.02
CA VAL A 74 12.94 -0.59 3.16
C VAL A 74 11.58 -0.45 3.83
N LEU A 75 10.58 -0.02 3.05
CA LEU A 75 9.19 0.02 3.46
C LEU A 75 8.36 -0.77 2.45
N ILE A 76 7.34 -1.48 2.94
CA ILE A 76 6.34 -2.14 2.10
C ILE A 76 4.97 -1.73 2.61
N CYS A 77 4.09 -1.34 1.70
CA CYS A 77 2.73 -0.94 2.02
C CYS A 77 1.70 -1.70 1.18
N ASP A 78 0.49 -1.79 1.69
CA ASP A 78 -0.69 -2.01 0.85
C ASP A 78 -1.18 -0.66 0.31
N ARG A 79 -2.45 -0.58 -0.11
CA ARG A 79 -3.09 0.65 -0.61
C ARG A 79 -3.28 1.75 0.41
N ASP A 80 -3.21 1.42 1.70
CA ASP A 80 -3.61 2.31 2.77
C ASP A 80 -2.49 2.57 3.76
N VAL A 81 -1.76 1.53 4.17
CA VAL A 81 -0.79 1.63 5.26
C VAL A 81 0.50 0.87 4.97
N PHE A 82 1.58 1.29 5.61
CA PHE A 82 2.81 0.49 5.67
C PHE A 82 2.62 -0.73 6.55
N ILE A 83 2.82 -1.91 5.97
CA ILE A 83 2.64 -3.20 6.63
C ILE A 83 3.96 -3.84 7.07
N ALA A 84 5.08 -3.46 6.46
CA ALA A 84 6.40 -3.95 6.81
C ALA A 84 7.45 -2.85 6.63
N VAL A 85 8.44 -2.85 7.53
CA VAL A 85 9.53 -1.87 7.54
C VAL A 85 10.82 -2.52 8.04
N ALA A 86 11.95 -2.12 7.45
CA ALA A 86 13.30 -2.55 7.81
C ALA A 86 14.28 -1.37 7.73
N GLY A 87 15.28 -1.34 8.62
CA GLY A 87 16.26 -0.25 8.68
C GLY A 87 15.79 1.08 9.28
N VAL A 88 14.52 1.19 9.68
CA VAL A 88 13.91 2.39 10.28
C VAL A 88 13.09 2.06 11.52
N SER A 89 12.72 3.10 12.28
CA SER A 89 11.85 2.99 13.43
C SER A 89 10.45 2.54 13.02
N LYS A 90 9.97 1.41 13.57
CA LYS A 90 8.60 0.96 13.38
C LYS A 90 7.56 2.02 13.76
N LYS A 91 7.84 2.87 14.75
CA LYS A 91 6.90 3.91 15.22
C LYS A 91 6.65 5.00 14.18
N GLU A 92 7.62 5.23 13.29
CA GLU A 92 7.55 6.29 12.28
C GLU A 92 6.69 5.89 11.09
N TYR A 93 6.71 4.60 10.71
CA TYR A 93 6.10 4.14 9.46
C TYR A 93 5.06 3.04 9.62
N LEU A 94 5.28 2.03 10.48
CA LEU A 94 4.40 0.86 10.55
C LEU A 94 2.98 1.25 10.95
N ASN A 95 1.98 0.75 10.22
CA ASN A 95 0.55 1.09 10.35
C ASN A 95 0.23 2.59 10.17
N LYS A 96 1.15 3.37 9.59
CA LYS A 96 0.86 4.75 9.17
C LYS A 96 0.30 4.75 7.76
N ASN A 97 -0.55 5.74 7.49
CA ASN A 97 -1.16 5.90 6.19
C ASN A 97 -0.12 6.25 5.12
N VAL A 98 -0.24 5.65 3.94
CA VAL A 98 0.57 6.01 2.78
C VAL A 98 0.29 7.45 2.36
N GLY A 99 1.35 8.18 2.06
CA GLY A 99 1.29 9.56 1.61
C GLY A 99 1.09 9.71 0.10
N PRO A 100 0.84 10.94 -0.39
CA PRO A 100 0.49 11.20 -1.79
C PRO A 100 1.55 10.75 -2.80
N LEU A 101 2.82 10.78 -2.40
CA LEU A 101 3.92 10.33 -3.26
C LEU A 101 3.80 8.83 -3.60
N VAL A 102 3.48 8.01 -2.60
CA VAL A 102 3.33 6.56 -2.77
C VAL A 102 2.04 6.23 -3.50
N GLU A 103 0.95 6.93 -3.19
CA GLU A 103 -0.33 6.78 -3.90
C GLU A 103 -0.16 7.08 -5.40
N LYS A 104 0.50 8.19 -5.74
CA LYS A 104 0.75 8.56 -7.13
C LYS A 104 1.61 7.52 -7.86
N ALA A 105 2.67 7.00 -7.23
CA ALA A 105 3.49 5.96 -7.83
C ALA A 105 2.67 4.68 -8.11
N MET A 106 1.79 4.28 -7.19
CA MET A 106 0.88 3.14 -7.39
C MET A 106 -0.12 3.38 -8.53
N GLU A 107 -0.70 4.57 -8.63
CA GLU A 107 -1.64 4.95 -9.71
C GLU A 107 -0.98 4.95 -11.09
N GLU A 108 0.25 5.44 -11.19
CA GLU A 108 1.03 5.47 -12.44
C GLU A 108 1.54 4.08 -12.85
N ARG A 109 1.54 3.09 -11.93
CA ARG A 109 1.94 1.69 -12.13
C ARG A 109 3.37 1.50 -12.66
N ASN A 110 4.18 2.54 -12.65
CA ASN A 110 5.58 2.50 -13.08
C ASN A 110 6.50 2.65 -11.87
N SER A 111 7.62 1.94 -11.90
CA SER A 111 8.67 2.12 -10.91
C SER A 111 9.29 3.52 -11.04
N VAL A 112 9.64 4.13 -9.91
CA VAL A 112 10.23 5.47 -9.85
C VAL A 112 11.61 5.38 -9.21
N LEU A 113 12.59 6.09 -9.75
CA LEU A 113 13.89 6.34 -9.13
C LEU A 113 14.09 7.86 -9.04
N HIS A 114 14.19 8.37 -7.82
CA HIS A 114 14.45 9.78 -7.54
C HIS A 114 15.81 9.91 -6.88
N THR A 115 16.71 10.66 -7.53
CA THR A 115 18.13 10.78 -7.13
C THR A 115 18.51 12.15 -6.58
N GLU A 116 17.56 13.09 -6.57
CA GLU A 116 17.77 14.44 -6.06
C GLU A 116 17.30 14.54 -4.60
N GLU A 117 17.96 15.43 -3.85
CA GLU A 117 17.59 15.69 -2.47
C GLU A 117 16.37 16.60 -2.42
N GLY A 118 15.38 16.23 -1.61
CA GLY A 118 14.14 16.99 -1.53
C GLY A 118 13.24 16.55 -0.40
N GLU A 119 12.17 17.32 -0.21
CA GLU A 119 11.08 16.92 0.68
C GLU A 119 10.19 15.88 -0.01
N ALA A 120 9.88 14.82 0.73
CA ALA A 120 9.02 13.73 0.29
C ALA A 120 8.00 13.40 1.39
N GLU A 121 6.78 13.11 0.97
CA GLU A 121 5.69 12.72 1.87
C GLU A 121 5.34 11.25 1.63
N LEU A 122 6.12 10.36 2.27
CA LEU A 122 5.89 8.91 2.23
C LEU A 122 4.74 8.50 3.15
N VAL A 123 4.62 9.18 4.29
CA VAL A 123 3.52 9.03 5.26
C VAL A 123 2.62 10.24 5.13
N ASP A 124 1.31 10.02 5.06
CA ASP A 124 0.29 11.07 4.95
C ASP A 124 0.43 12.14 6.05
N GLY A 125 0.60 13.38 5.63
CA GLY A 125 0.79 14.55 6.50
C GLY A 125 2.17 14.68 7.13
N VAL A 126 3.16 13.88 6.72
CA VAL A 126 4.53 13.92 7.25
C VAL A 126 5.54 14.16 6.13
N SER A 127 6.03 15.40 6.03
CA SER A 127 7.15 15.75 5.16
C SER A 127 8.47 15.34 5.81
N GLU A 128 9.33 14.66 5.06
CA GLU A 128 10.70 14.37 5.44
C GLU A 128 11.68 14.65 4.31
N THR A 129 12.89 15.08 4.67
CA THR A 129 13.98 15.28 3.70
C THR A 129 14.64 13.94 3.39
N LEU A 130 14.63 13.56 2.13
CA LEU A 130 15.30 12.36 1.62
C LEU A 130 16.37 12.77 0.61
N LYS A 131 17.50 12.05 0.62
CA LYS A 131 18.56 12.23 -0.38
C LYS A 131 18.17 11.61 -1.71
N SER A 132 17.52 10.45 -1.65
CA SER A 132 17.02 9.71 -2.81
C SER A 132 16.08 8.60 -2.35
N TYR A 133 15.26 8.10 -3.26
CA TYR A 133 14.36 6.97 -3.01
C TYR A 133 14.00 6.28 -4.33
N THR A 134 13.53 5.04 -4.23
CA THR A 134 12.91 4.31 -5.33
C THR A 134 11.67 3.59 -4.87
N ILE A 135 10.65 3.56 -5.73
CA ILE A 135 9.34 2.99 -5.44
C ILE A 135 8.99 2.01 -6.56
N GLY A 136 8.68 0.76 -6.20
CA GLY A 136 8.18 -0.27 -7.09
C GLY A 136 6.72 -0.60 -6.74
N PRO A 137 5.74 -0.16 -7.54
CA PRO A 137 4.35 -0.55 -7.34
C PRO A 137 4.14 -2.06 -7.48
N ILE A 138 3.42 -2.67 -6.53
CA ILE A 138 3.00 -4.07 -6.58
C ILE A 138 1.69 -4.13 -7.36
N VAL A 139 1.75 -4.60 -8.61
CA VAL A 139 0.59 -4.67 -9.51
C VAL A 139 0.24 -6.13 -9.78
N ALA A 140 -0.87 -6.60 -9.23
CA ALA A 140 -1.38 -7.95 -9.46
C ALA A 140 -2.65 -7.89 -10.31
N ASN A 141 -2.76 -8.71 -11.35
CA ASN A 141 -3.91 -8.70 -12.28
C ASN A 141 -4.24 -7.30 -12.86
N GLY A 142 -3.23 -6.43 -13.03
CA GLY A 142 -3.39 -5.05 -13.51
C GLY A 142 -3.85 -4.03 -12.45
N ASP A 143 -4.04 -4.49 -11.21
CA ASP A 143 -4.53 -3.68 -10.10
C ASP A 143 -3.38 -3.38 -9.11
N PRO A 144 -3.07 -2.09 -8.83
CA PRO A 144 -1.97 -1.73 -7.93
C PRO A 144 -2.38 -1.95 -6.47
N ILE A 145 -1.91 -3.02 -5.84
CA ILE A 145 -2.35 -3.46 -4.51
C ILE A 145 -1.44 -2.98 -3.37
N GLY A 146 -0.27 -2.42 -3.69
CA GLY A 146 0.69 -1.92 -2.72
C GLY A 146 1.96 -1.39 -3.39
N ALA A 147 3.01 -1.16 -2.61
CA ALA A 147 4.31 -0.76 -3.12
C ALA A 147 5.47 -1.25 -2.24
N VAL A 148 6.63 -1.44 -2.86
CA VAL A 148 7.93 -1.61 -2.20
C VAL A 148 8.74 -0.34 -2.37
N ILE A 149 9.31 0.18 -1.29
CA ILE A 149 10.02 1.45 -1.27
C ILE A 149 11.38 1.22 -0.64
N ILE A 150 12.44 1.74 -1.27
CA ILE A 150 13.77 1.87 -0.68
C ILE A 150 14.10 3.35 -0.64
N LEU A 151 14.57 3.84 0.49
CA LEU A 151 14.87 5.26 0.70
C LEU A 151 16.23 5.45 1.36
N SER A 152 16.83 6.62 1.15
CA SER A 152 18.07 7.01 1.82
C SER A 152 18.05 8.49 2.17
N LYS A 153 18.53 8.82 3.38
CA LYS A 153 18.76 10.20 3.83
C LYS A 153 20.19 10.68 3.55
N GLU A 154 21.08 9.79 3.13
CA GLU A 154 22.52 10.08 3.02
C GLU A 154 23.10 9.75 1.65
N LYS A 155 22.61 8.68 1.00
CA LYS A 155 23.16 8.18 -0.26
C LYS A 155 22.23 8.49 -1.43
N VAL A 156 22.81 8.52 -2.62
CA VAL A 156 22.06 8.52 -3.88
C VAL A 156 21.87 7.06 -4.30
N LEU A 157 20.63 6.59 -4.32
CA LEU A 157 20.25 5.27 -4.83
C LEU A 157 20.46 5.22 -6.35
N GLY A 158 20.68 4.01 -6.87
CA GLY A 158 20.90 3.80 -8.30
C GLY A 158 20.10 2.63 -8.87
N GLU A 159 20.59 2.12 -10.00
CA GLU A 159 19.96 1.01 -10.71
C GLU A 159 19.85 -0.27 -9.87
N VAL A 160 20.76 -0.47 -8.91
CA VAL A 160 20.73 -1.67 -8.05
C VAL A 160 19.48 -1.68 -7.19
N GLU A 161 19.21 -0.60 -6.47
CA GLU A 161 18.02 -0.48 -5.62
C GLU A 161 16.75 -0.40 -6.47
N HIS A 162 16.82 0.28 -7.62
CA HIS A 162 15.68 0.39 -8.52
C HIS A 162 15.24 -0.98 -9.07
N LYS A 163 16.19 -1.81 -9.52
CA LYS A 163 15.90 -3.18 -9.96
C LYS A 163 15.50 -4.08 -8.80
N ALA A 164 15.99 -3.81 -7.60
CA ALA A 164 15.57 -4.54 -6.40
C ALA A 164 14.09 -4.31 -6.08
N VAL A 165 13.60 -3.06 -6.12
CA VAL A 165 12.16 -2.79 -5.89
C VAL A 165 11.27 -3.35 -6.99
N GLU A 166 11.70 -3.31 -8.25
CA GLU A 166 10.96 -3.94 -9.36
C GLU A 166 10.86 -5.46 -9.19
N THR A 167 11.97 -6.09 -8.80
CA THR A 167 12.04 -7.53 -8.56
C THR A 167 11.15 -7.92 -7.38
N ALA A 168 11.25 -7.17 -6.28
CA ALA A 168 10.43 -7.36 -5.09
C ALA A 168 8.95 -7.22 -5.40
N ALA A 169 8.57 -6.15 -6.11
CA ALA A 169 7.20 -5.86 -6.45
C ALA A 169 6.60 -6.91 -7.41
N GLY A 170 7.35 -7.32 -8.44
CA GLY A 170 6.91 -8.36 -9.36
C GLY A 170 6.78 -9.73 -8.69
N PHE A 171 7.66 -10.04 -7.74
CA PHE A 171 7.56 -11.28 -6.96
C PHE A 171 6.35 -11.27 -6.03
N LEU A 172 6.14 -10.19 -5.27
CA LEU A 172 4.97 -10.03 -4.39
C LEU A 172 3.66 -10.05 -5.19
N ALA A 173 3.61 -9.41 -6.36
CA ALA A 173 2.44 -9.45 -7.24
C ALA A 173 2.07 -10.89 -7.64
N ARG A 174 3.04 -11.70 -8.03
CA ARG A 174 2.82 -13.12 -8.39
C ARG A 174 2.36 -13.99 -7.24
N GLN A 175 2.73 -13.67 -5.99
CA GLN A 175 2.19 -14.38 -4.82
C GLN A 175 0.70 -14.09 -4.62
N MET A 176 0.21 -12.95 -5.14
CA MET A 176 -1.19 -12.53 -5.02
C MET A 176 -2.07 -12.95 -6.19
N GLU A 177 -1.47 -13.48 -7.25
CA GLU A 177 -2.16 -14.07 -8.40
C GLU A 177 -2.39 -15.58 -8.24
N GLN A 178 -1.75 -16.22 -7.25
CA GLN A 178 -1.85 -17.65 -6.97
C GLN A 178 -3.00 -17.98 -6.01
#